data_AF-A0A537W4K3-F1
#
_entry.id   AF-A0A537W4K3-F1
#
_cell.length_a   1.000
_cell.length_b   1.000
_cell.length_c   1.000
_cell.angle_alpha   90.00
_cell.angle_beta   90.00
_cell.angle_gamma   90.00
#
_symmetry.space_group_name_H-M   'P 1'
#
loop_
_entity.id
_entity.type
_entity.pdbx_description
1 polymer ?
#
loop_
_entity_poly.entity_id
_entity_poly.type
_entity_poly.pdbx_seq_one_letter_code
_entity_poly.pdbx_strand_id
1 'polypeptide(L)' 'MLERWGGEQVVIHHDAQSGAWIFICLHSTRLGPAGGGTRMKVYDTPADGLADAMRLSAGMTAKLAVAGLELGGGKAVL' A
#
# COMPACT_ATOMS: atom_id res chain seq x y z
N MET A 1 -3.68 -1.52 14.34
CA MET A 1 -2.53 -1.37 13.42
C MET A 1 -2.60 -0.05 12.65
N LEU A 2 -3.73 0.28 12.03
CA LEU A 2 -3.93 1.51 11.25
C LEU A 2 -3.66 2.79 12.05
N GLU A 3 -4.16 2.88 13.29
CA GLU A 3 -3.93 4.04 14.17
C GLU A 3 -2.45 4.37 14.42
N ARG A 4 -1.57 3.37 14.31
CA ARG A 4 -0.11 3.53 14.52
C ARG A 4 0.67 3.66 13.21
N TRP A 5 0.02 3.47 12.07
CA TRP A 5 0.67 3.51 10.76
C TRP A 5 0.76 4.95 10.28
N GLY A 6 1.97 5.42 9.96
CA GLY A 6 2.22 6.82 9.57
C GLY A 6 1.86 7.18 8.13
N GLY A 7 1.03 6.38 7.46
CA GLY A 7 0.57 6.63 6.10
C GLY A 7 -0.66 7.53 6.05
N GLU A 8 -0.91 8.11 4.88
CA GLU A 8 -2.00 9.08 4.66
C GLU A 8 -3.37 8.40 4.50
N GLN A 9 -3.43 7.24 3.82
CA GLN A 9 -4.70 6.59 3.51
C GLN A 9 -4.58 5.08 3.31
N VAL A 10 -5.62 4.36 3.73
CA VAL A 10 -5.84 2.96 3.37
C VAL A 10 -7.22 2.80 2.75
N VAL A 11 -7.30 2.10 1.63
CA VAL A 11 -8.53 1.55 1.06
C VAL A 11 -8.50 0.04 1.26
N ILE A 12 -9.57 -0.48 1.86
CA ILE A 12 -9.78 -1.91 2.08
C ILE A 12 -11.05 -2.31 1.36
N HIS A 13 -10.96 -3.31 0.49
CA HIS A 13 -12.10 -3.86 -0.22
C HIS A 13 -12.05 -5.39 -0.18
N HIS A 14 -13.21 -6.02 -0.02
CA HIS A 14 -13.38 -7.45 -0.16
C HIS A 14 -14.34 -7.70 -1.32
N ASP A 15 -13.84 -8.34 -2.37
CA ASP A 15 -14.66 -8.68 -3.52
C ASP A 15 -15.38 -10.01 -3.28
N ALA A 16 -16.70 -9.97 -3.13
CA ALA A 16 -17.50 -11.14 -2.81
C ALA A 16 -17.52 -12.19 -3.94
N GLN A 17 -17.30 -11.79 -5.19
CA GLN A 17 -17.33 -12.71 -6.33
C GLN A 17 -16.07 -13.57 -6.42
N SER A 18 -14.89 -12.96 -6.26
CA SER A 18 -13.61 -13.68 -6.26
C SER A 18 -13.16 -14.17 -4.89
N GLY A 19 -13.71 -13.61 -3.81
CA GLY A 19 -13.23 -13.80 -2.44
C GLY A 19 -11.91 -13.07 -2.15
N ALA A 20 -11.45 -12.20 -3.06
CA ALA A 20 -10.18 -11.50 -2.90
C ALA A 20 -10.28 -10.35 -1.90
N TRP A 21 -9.24 -10.21 -1.09
CA TRP A 21 -9.02 -9.01 -0.28
C TRP A 21 -8.09 -8.07 -1.01
N ILE A 22 -8.49 -6.81 -1.16
CA ILE A 22 -7.76 -5.79 -1.88
C ILE A 22 -7.41 -4.67 -0.91
N PHE A 23 -6.12 -4.42 -0.74
CA PHE A 23 -5.58 -3.38 0.11
C PHE A 23 -4.80 -2.38 -0.74
N ILE A 24 -5.18 -1.11 -0.69
CA ILE A 24 -4.45 -0.02 -1.35
C ILE A 24 -3.99 0.94 -0.24
N CYS A 25 -2.68 0.96 0.00
CA CYS A 25 -2.06 1.80 1.02
C CYS A 25 -1.30 2.95 0.35
N LEU A 26 -1.64 4.18 0.73
CA LEU A 26 -0.93 5.40 0.34
C LEU A 26 -0.14 5.85 1.56
N HIS A 27 1.18 5.75 1.50
CA HIS A 27 2.03 6.17 2.62
C HIS A 27 2.34 7.66 2.56
N SER A 28 2.63 8.21 1.38
CA SER A 28 2.75 9.67 1.24
C SER A 28 2.43 10.15 -0.17
N THR A 29 1.88 11.36 -0.28
CA THR A 29 1.67 12.13 -1.52
C THR A 29 2.47 13.45 -1.55
N ARG A 30 3.37 13.66 -0.58
CA ARG A 30 4.07 14.94 -0.37
C ARG A 30 4.87 15.44 -1.58
N LEU A 31 5.47 14.56 -2.38
CA LEU A 31 6.27 14.91 -3.57
C LEU A 31 5.48 14.81 -4.88
N GLY A 32 4.21 14.40 -4.83
CA GLY A 32 3.40 14.09 -5.99
C GLY A 32 2.47 12.88 -5.77
N PRO A 33 1.74 12.43 -6.79
CA PRO A 33 0.84 11.29 -6.68
C PRO A 33 1.53 10.03 -6.14
N ALA A 34 0.82 9.23 -5.33
CA ALA A 34 1.39 8.01 -4.77
C ALA A 34 1.62 6.96 -5.86
N GLY A 35 2.89 6.65 -6.15
CA GLY A 35 3.30 5.65 -7.13
C GLY A 35 3.62 4.30 -6.49
N GLY A 36 3.20 3.20 -7.12
CA GLY A 36 3.49 1.86 -6.63
C GLY A 36 2.87 0.76 -7.50
N GLY A 37 3.55 -0.39 -7.57
CA GLY A 37 3.02 -1.55 -8.29
C GLY A 37 2.02 -2.36 -7.46
N THR A 38 1.22 -3.18 -8.14
CA THR A 38 0.30 -4.13 -7.52
C THR A 38 1.00 -5.47 -7.26
N ARG A 39 0.75 -6.07 -6.10
CA ARG A 39 1.20 -7.44 -5.77
C ARG A 39 -0.03 -8.32 -5.61
N MET A 40 -0.02 -9.47 -6.26
CA MET A 40 -0.96 -10.56 -6.01
C MET A 40 -0.22 -11.66 -5.27
N LYS A 41 -0.66 -12.02 -4.06
CA LYS A 41 -0.03 -13.05 -3.23
C LYS A 41 -1.03 -13.62 -2.23
N VAL A 42 -1.00 -14.93 -2.02
CA VAL A 42 -1.76 -15.59 -0.95
C VAL A 42 -1.12 -15.31 0.41
N TYR A 43 -1.93 -14.90 1.38
CA TYR A 43 -1.57 -14.72 2.78
C TYR A 43 -2.46 -15.56 3.67
N ASP A 44 -1.98 -15.91 4.86
CA ASP A 44 -2.74 -16.71 5.83
C ASP A 44 -3.95 -15.95 6.35
N THR A 45 -3.81 -14.63 6.57
CA THR A 45 -4.91 -13.76 7.00
C THR A 45 -4.98 -12.45 6.20
N PRO A 46 -6.16 -11.80 6.11
CA PRO A 46 -6.29 -10.46 5.54
C PRO A 46 -5.38 -9.42 6.22
N ALA A 47 -5.14 -9.58 7.52
CA ALA A 47 -4.28 -8.68 8.30
C ALA A 47 -2.82 -8.74 7.82
N ASP A 48 -2.33 -9.90 7.38
CA ASP A 48 -0.97 -10.06 6.84
C ASP A 48 -0.81 -9.35 5.49
N GLY A 49 -1.84 -9.43 4.63
CA GLY A 49 -1.89 -8.70 3.37
C GLY A 49 -1.88 -7.18 3.57
N LEU A 50 -2.68 -6.68 4.52
CA LEU A 50 -2.70 -5.27 4.91
C LEU A 50 -1.34 -4.83 5.49
N ALA A 51 -0.72 -5.63 6.35
CA ALA A 51 0.61 -5.35 6.90
C ALA A 51 1.68 -5.24 5.80
N ASP A 52 1.66 -6.13 4.80
CA ASP A 52 2.60 -6.05 3.67
C ASP A 52 2.35 -4.81 2.81
N ALA A 53 1.08 -4.47 2.53
CA ALA A 53 0.73 -3.26 1.78
C ALA A 53 1.24 -1.98 2.46
N MET A 54 1.01 -1.85 3.77
CA MET A 54 1.48 -0.73 4.59
C MET A 54 3.01 -0.63 4.63
N ARG A 55 3.71 -1.76 4.78
CA ARG A 55 5.18 -1.79 4.80
C ARG A 55 5.78 -1.42 3.44
N LEU A 56 5.22 -1.95 2.36
CA LEU A 56 5.73 -1.74 1.00
C LEU A 56 5.44 -0.33 0.47
N SER A 57 4.29 0.26 0.79
CA SER A 57 3.98 1.64 0.44
C SER A 57 4.96 2.63 1.10
N ALA A 58 5.33 2.40 2.37
CA ALA A 58 6.39 3.16 3.03
C ALA A 58 7.74 3.01 2.32
N GLY A 59 8.09 1.79 1.92
CA GLY A 59 9.27 1.53 1.10
C GLY A 59 9.25 2.26 -0.24
N MET A 60 8.08 2.35 -0.90
CA MET A 60 7.92 3.10 -2.15
C MET A 60 8.13 4.61 -1.93
N THR A 61 7.66 5.19 -0.82
CA THR A 61 7.94 6.60 -0.52
C THR A 61 9.43 6.86 -0.45
N ALA A 62 10.18 6.05 0.30
CA ALA A 62 11.62 6.21 0.42
C ALA A 62 12.34 5.98 -0.91
N LYS A 63 11.98 4.92 -1.65
CA LYS A 63 12.59 4.57 -2.93
C LYS A 63 12.42 5.68 -3.97
N LEU A 64 11.21 6.21 -4.13
CA LEU A 64 10.90 7.22 -5.14
C LEU A 64 11.51 8.58 -4.77
N ALA A 65 11.50 8.93 -3.48
CA ALA A 65 12.16 10.14 -2.99
C ALA A 65 13.68 10.11 -3.21
N VAL A 66 14.36 9.00 -2.89
CA VAL A 66 15.81 8.84 -3.13
C VAL A 66 16.15 8.83 -4.62
N ALA A 67 15.25 8.31 -5.47
CA ALA A 67 15.39 8.36 -6.92
C ALA A 67 15.13 9.75 -7.52
N GLY A 68 14.75 10.76 -6.73
CA GLY A 68 14.48 12.11 -7.20
C GLY A 68 13.22 12.22 -8.07
N LEU A 69 12.27 11.30 -7.94
CA LEU A 69 11.02 11.30 -8.70
C LEU A 69 9.95 12.15 -7.98
N GLU A 70 9.14 12.88 -8.75
CA GLU A 70 7.98 13.65 -8.28
C GLU A 70 6.78 12.75 -7.99
N LEU A 71 7.02 11.72 -7.17
CA LEU A 71 6.03 10.73 -6.79
C LEU A 71 6.08 10.49 -5.28
N GLY A 72 4.88 10.36 -4.71
CA GLY A 72 4.68 9.78 -3.40
C GLY A 72 4.81 8.24 -3.42
N GLY A 73 4.56 7.59 -2.28
CA GLY A 73 4.64 6.13 -2.18
C GLY A 73 3.29 5.47 -1.93
N GLY A 74 2.92 4.56 -2.82
CA GLY A 74 1.73 3.73 -2.70
C GLY A 74 2.04 2.24 -2.87
N LYS A 75 1.10 1.38 -2.51
CA LYS A 75 1.13 -0.05 -2.82
C LYS A 75 -0.26 -0.65 -2.83
N ALA A 76 -0.54 -1.50 -3.81
CA ALA A 76 -1.68 -2.41 -3.78
C ALA A 76 -1.23 -3.86 -3.48
N VAL A 77 -1.97 -4.55 -2.61
CA VAL A 77 -1.85 -5.98 -2.33
C VAL A 77 -3.23 -6.63 -2.49
N LEU A 78 -3.27 -7.68 -3.30
CA LEU A 78 -4.42 -8.55 -3.55
C LEU A 78 -4.10 -9.99 -3.12
#